data_AF-A0A935NTM5-F1
#
_entry.id   AF-A0A935NTM5-F1
#
_cell.length_a   1.000
_cell.length_b   1.000
_cell.length_c   1.000
_cell.angle_alpha   90.00
_cell.angle_beta   90.00
_cell.angle_gamma   90.00
#
_symmetry.space_group_name_H-M   'P 1'
#
loop_
_entity.id
_entity.type
_entity.pdbx_description
1 polymer ?
#
loop_
_entity_poly.entity_id
_entity_poly.type
_entity_poly.pdbx_seq_one_letter_code
_entity_poly.pdbx_strand_id
1 'polypeptide(L)'
;MVTSIGPTRSRALFIDIDGVLHPAPEPGRLGPSDRFLQVGHFGWLPELVQLLRPHPDVAVVVHSSWRLSYSDDEVREMLLELGERVIEVTPRCAGRYESILAWLDDHPVESYRIVDDDASEFASPTPPELVLCDPSTGLSSPAVQQALRAWLDS
;
A
#
# COMPACT_ATOMS: atom_id res chain seq x y z
N MET A 1 33.70 -3.38 3.85
CA MET A 1 32.99 -2.82 5.01
C MET A 1 31.57 -3.33 4.92
N VAL A 2 31.15 -4.16 5.88
CA VAL A 2 29.78 -4.67 5.93
C VAL A 2 28.93 -3.53 6.47
N THR A 3 28.19 -2.85 5.59
CA THR A 3 27.13 -1.95 6.02
C THR A 3 26.08 -2.80 6.73
N SER A 4 25.80 -2.42 7.97
CA SER A 4 24.79 -2.99 8.86
C SER A 4 23.51 -3.29 8.09
N ILE A 5 23.18 -4.57 7.95
CA ILE A 5 21.84 -4.98 7.50
C ILE A 5 20.93 -4.59 8.66
N GLY A 6 20.04 -3.62 8.46
CA GLY A 6 18.88 -3.44 9.33
C GLY A 6 18.11 -4.76 9.45
N PRO A 7 17.11 -4.88 10.33
CA PRO A 7 16.29 -6.10 10.39
C PRO A 7 15.88 -6.49 8.97
N THR A 8 16.27 -7.69 8.52
CA THR A 8 15.91 -8.18 7.19
C THR A 8 14.40 -8.24 7.15
N ARG A 9 13.78 -7.31 6.42
CA ARG A 9 12.33 -7.31 6.26
C ARG A 9 11.99 -8.46 5.34
N SER A 10 11.43 -9.52 5.91
CA SER A 10 11.12 -10.75 5.20
C SER A 10 9.71 -10.74 4.60
N ARG A 11 8.91 -9.71 4.88
CA ARG A 11 7.54 -9.55 4.36
C ARG A 11 7.34 -8.19 3.72
N ALA A 12 6.47 -8.12 2.70
CA ALA A 12 6.13 -6.86 2.02
C ALA A 12 4.62 -6.61 1.96
N LEU A 13 4.21 -5.37 2.20
CA LEU A 13 2.87 -4.87 1.98
C LEU A 13 2.90 -3.84 0.87
N PHE A 14 2.30 -4.17 -0.27
CA PHE A 14 2.10 -3.27 -1.38
C PHE A 14 0.82 -2.46 -1.15
N ILE A 15 0.90 -1.15 -1.31
CA ILE A 15 -0.23 -0.26 -1.02
C ILE A 15 -0.49 0.76 -2.14
N ASP A 16 -1.76 0.91 -2.51
CA ASP A 16 -2.26 2.11 -3.21
C ASP A 16 -2.57 3.23 -2.21
N ILE A 17 -2.91 4.42 -2.71
CA ILE A 17 -3.18 5.63 -1.94
C ILE A 17 -4.66 6.01 -2.05
N ASP A 18 -5.14 6.37 -3.25
CA ASP A 18 -6.56 6.63 -3.49
C ASP A 18 -7.35 5.33 -3.26
N GLY A 19 -8.52 5.40 -2.63
CA GLY A 19 -9.33 4.22 -2.31
C GLY A 19 -8.82 3.40 -1.12
N VAL A 20 -7.54 3.50 -0.77
CA VAL A 20 -6.89 2.67 0.25
C VAL A 20 -6.51 3.42 1.52
N LEU A 21 -5.79 4.55 1.41
CA LEU A 21 -5.37 5.39 2.55
C LEU A 21 -6.29 6.59 2.77
N HIS A 22 -7.21 6.82 1.84
CA HIS A 22 -8.31 7.76 1.90
C HIS A 22 -9.34 7.41 0.81
N PRO A 23 -10.56 7.97 0.83
CA PRO A 23 -11.57 7.62 -0.17
C PRO A 23 -11.13 7.97 -1.60
N ALA A 24 -11.36 7.08 -2.56
CA ALA A 24 -11.10 7.38 -3.96
C ALA A 24 -12.04 8.49 -4.47
N PRO A 25 -11.64 9.23 -5.53
CA PRO A 25 -12.55 10.08 -6.27
C PRO A 25 -13.75 9.29 -6.80
N GLU A 26 -14.96 9.81 -6.63
CA GLU A 26 -16.17 9.16 -7.15
C GLU A 26 -16.33 9.41 -8.66
N PRO A 27 -16.47 8.36 -9.50
CA PRO A 27 -16.65 8.52 -10.94
C PRO A 27 -17.84 9.41 -11.27
N GLY A 28 -17.63 10.40 -12.14
CA GLY A 28 -18.68 11.33 -12.60
C GLY A 28 -19.08 12.40 -11.59
N ARG A 29 -18.47 12.44 -10.39
CA ARG A 29 -18.69 13.50 -9.41
C ARG A 29 -17.76 14.68 -9.67
N LEU A 30 -18.29 15.90 -9.63
CA LEU A 30 -17.48 17.11 -9.63
C LEU A 30 -16.99 17.40 -8.21
N GLY A 31 -15.68 17.26 -7.99
CA GLY A 31 -15.04 17.52 -6.70
C GLY A 31 -15.05 16.34 -5.72
N PRO A 32 -14.40 16.50 -4.55
CA PRO A 32 -14.15 15.41 -3.59
C PRO A 32 -15.41 14.92 -2.89
N SER A 33 -15.55 13.61 -2.71
CA SER A 33 -16.69 12.99 -2.01
C SER A 33 -16.88 13.57 -0.61
N ASP A 34 -18.10 13.49 -0.08
CA ASP A 34 -18.38 13.95 1.29
C ASP A 34 -17.51 13.19 2.30
N ARG A 35 -17.26 11.91 2.02
CA ARG A 35 -16.36 11.08 2.80
C ARG A 35 -14.91 11.59 2.73
N PHE A 36 -14.43 11.94 1.54
CA PHE A 36 -13.10 12.52 1.38
C PHE A 36 -12.98 13.86 2.11
N LEU A 37 -14.00 14.73 2.04
CA LEU A 37 -14.01 16.01 2.76
C LEU A 37 -13.93 15.85 4.29
N GLN A 38 -14.43 14.74 4.82
CA GLN A 38 -14.34 14.41 6.25
C GLN A 38 -12.99 13.81 6.64
N VAL A 39 -12.44 12.93 5.79
CA VAL A 39 -11.25 12.12 6.10
C VAL A 39 -9.95 12.86 5.71
N GLY A 40 -9.97 13.57 4.59
CA GLY A 40 -8.79 14.19 3.98
C GLY A 40 -7.83 13.18 3.35
N HIS A 41 -6.77 13.70 2.72
CA HIS A 41 -5.67 12.85 2.25
C HIS A 41 -5.00 12.15 3.43
N PHE A 42 -4.67 10.87 3.23
CA PHE A 42 -4.00 10.00 4.20
C PHE A 42 -4.74 9.85 5.55
N GLY A 43 -6.04 10.15 5.59
CA GLY A 43 -6.80 10.09 6.85
C GLY A 43 -6.93 8.68 7.44
N TRP A 44 -6.55 7.63 6.70
CA TRP A 44 -6.45 6.25 7.22
C TRP A 44 -5.00 5.73 7.39
N LEU A 45 -4.00 6.61 7.24
CA LEU A 45 -2.60 6.27 7.54
C LEU A 45 -2.38 5.87 9.01
N PRO A 46 -3.01 6.51 10.01
CA PRO A 46 -2.85 6.09 11.41
C PRO A 46 -3.26 4.63 11.67
N GLU A 47 -4.27 4.13 10.98
CA GLU A 47 -4.74 2.74 11.04
C GLU A 47 -3.66 1.79 10.51
N LEU A 48 -3.01 2.13 9.40
CA LEU A 48 -1.88 1.37 8.88
C LEU A 48 -0.71 1.35 9.87
N VAL A 49 -0.35 2.52 10.40
CA VAL A 49 0.74 2.65 11.38
C VAL A 49 0.47 1.78 12.61
N GLN A 50 -0.78 1.76 13.10
CA GLN A 50 -1.18 0.91 14.22
C GLN A 50 -1.11 -0.58 13.89
N LEU A 51 -1.60 -0.99 12.71
CA LEU A 51 -1.53 -2.39 12.25
C LEU A 51 -0.10 -2.88 12.14
N LEU A 52 0.81 -2.05 11.60
CA LEU A 52 2.19 -2.46 11.35
C LEU A 52 3.10 -2.34 12.56
N ARG A 53 2.75 -1.54 13.58
CA ARG A 53 3.56 -1.31 14.79
C ARG A 53 4.17 -2.60 15.39
N PRO A 54 3.41 -3.70 15.62
CA PRO A 54 3.97 -4.94 16.16
C PRO A 54 4.78 -5.79 15.17
N HIS A 55 4.86 -5.43 13.89
CA HIS A 55 5.49 -6.23 12.82
C HIS A 55 6.65 -5.47 12.13
N PRO A 56 7.77 -5.17 12.80
CA PRO A 56 8.89 -4.40 12.25
C PRO A 56 9.57 -5.04 11.03
N ASP A 57 9.28 -6.32 10.77
CA ASP A 57 9.74 -7.12 9.64
C ASP A 57 8.96 -6.89 8.34
N VAL A 58 7.89 -6.09 8.37
CA VAL A 58 7.07 -5.76 7.19
C VAL A 58 7.57 -4.47 6.53
N ALA A 59 8.00 -4.60 5.27
CA ALA A 59 8.22 -3.51 4.33
C ALA A 59 6.90 -2.93 3.83
N VAL A 60 6.82 -1.61 3.65
CA VAL A 60 5.74 -0.95 2.89
C VAL A 60 6.29 -0.49 1.56
N VAL A 61 5.63 -0.89 0.48
CA VAL A 61 6.01 -0.58 -0.90
C VAL A 61 4.83 0.09 -1.60
N VAL A 62 5.04 1.28 -2.16
CA VAL A 62 3.95 2.03 -2.82
C VAL A 62 3.87 1.64 -4.29
N HIS A 63 2.71 1.18 -4.76
CA HIS A 63 2.44 0.93 -6.19
C HIS A 63 1.41 1.85 -6.82
N SER A 64 0.93 2.83 -6.05
CA SER A 64 -0.02 3.84 -6.50
C SER A 64 0.40 4.55 -7.80
N SER A 65 -0.57 5.06 -8.54
CA SER A 65 -0.32 5.97 -9.68
C SER A 65 0.40 7.25 -9.26
N TRP A 66 0.36 7.63 -7.97
CA TRP A 66 1.12 8.78 -7.43
C TRP A 66 2.62 8.66 -7.70
N ARG A 67 3.15 7.43 -7.81
CA ARG A 67 4.53 7.19 -8.24
C ARG A 67 4.84 7.67 -9.65
N LEU A 68 3.87 8.10 -10.45
CA LEU A 68 4.12 8.67 -11.78
C LEU A 68 4.22 10.20 -11.72
N SER A 69 3.70 10.80 -10.65
CA SER A 69 3.61 12.26 -10.47
C SER A 69 4.61 12.81 -9.47
N TYR A 70 5.04 11.99 -8.50
CA TYR A 70 5.95 12.39 -7.42
C TYR A 70 7.24 11.57 -7.48
N SER A 71 8.34 12.16 -7.02
CA SER A 71 9.61 11.46 -6.75
C SER A 71 9.47 10.50 -5.56
N ASP A 72 10.38 9.55 -5.44
CA ASP A 72 10.33 8.57 -4.35
C ASP A 72 10.48 9.25 -2.97
N ASP A 73 11.26 10.33 -2.89
CA ASP A 73 11.45 11.09 -1.64
C ASP A 73 10.19 11.86 -1.25
N GLU A 74 9.48 12.45 -2.21
CA GLU A 74 8.17 13.09 -1.94
C GLU A 74 7.14 12.07 -1.46
N VAL A 75 7.11 10.87 -2.05
CA VAL A 75 6.21 9.79 -1.58
C VAL A 75 6.59 9.33 -0.17
N ARG A 76 7.89 9.20 0.14
CA ARG A 76 8.36 8.87 1.50
C ARG A 76 7.98 9.95 2.51
N GLU A 77 8.10 11.23 2.14
CA GLU A 77 7.74 12.35 2.99
C GLU A 77 6.23 12.35 3.33
N MET A 78 5.38 12.07 2.35
CA MET A 78 3.92 11.92 2.56
C MET A 78 3.57 10.79 3.54
N LEU A 79 4.43 9.77 3.64
CA LEU A 79 4.21 8.57 4.45
C LEU A 79 5.18 8.47 5.65
N LEU A 80 5.77 9.60 6.06
CA LEU A 80 6.72 9.73 7.17
C LEU A 80 6.30 9.00 8.45
N GLU A 81 5.01 8.94 8.76
CA GLU A 81 4.50 8.30 9.98
C GLU A 81 4.78 6.78 10.04
N LEU A 82 5.01 6.15 8.90
CA LEU A 82 5.47 4.76 8.81
C LEU A 82 6.97 4.62 9.15
N GLY A 83 7.68 5.73 9.29
CA GLY A 83 9.11 5.79 9.59
C GLY A 83 9.92 5.10 8.50
N GLU A 84 10.96 4.37 8.92
CA GLU A 84 11.81 3.62 7.98
C GLU A 84 11.05 2.50 7.24
N ARG A 85 9.78 2.19 7.59
CA ARG A 85 9.00 1.08 6.99
C ARG A 85 8.71 1.27 5.50
N VAL A 86 8.57 2.52 5.06
CA VAL A 86 8.43 2.84 3.64
C VAL A 86 9.81 2.70 3.02
N ILE A 87 10.02 1.59 2.33
CA ILE A 87 11.32 1.31 1.74
C ILE A 87 11.35 1.94 0.37
N GLU A 88 10.34 1.58 -0.45
CA GLU A 88 10.45 1.74 -1.89
C GLU A 88 9.12 2.05 -2.55
N VAL A 89 9.25 2.47 -3.80
CA VAL A 89 8.19 2.74 -4.73
C VAL A 89 8.41 1.79 -5.91
N THR A 90 7.37 1.11 -6.38
CA THR A 90 7.54 0.14 -7.47
C THR A 90 8.03 0.82 -8.76
N PRO A 91 8.68 0.07 -9.67
CA PRO A 91 9.12 0.60 -10.96
C PRO A 91 8.01 1.35 -11.74
N ARG A 92 8.43 2.33 -12.55
CA ARG A 92 7.53 3.24 -13.27
C ARG A 92 7.28 2.82 -14.73
N CYS A 93 7.98 1.79 -15.21
CA CYS A 93 8.03 1.43 -16.64
C CYS A 93 7.01 0.36 -17.06
N ALA A 94 6.06 -0.02 -16.20
CA ALA A 94 5.06 -1.04 -16.49
C ALA A 94 3.71 -0.74 -15.80
N GLY A 95 2.70 -1.58 -16.07
CA GLY A 95 1.43 -1.58 -15.35
C GLY A 95 1.62 -1.88 -13.86
N ARG A 96 0.58 -1.67 -13.05
CA ARG A 96 0.68 -1.76 -11.58
C ARG A 96 1.16 -3.14 -11.13
N TYR A 97 0.50 -4.21 -11.60
CA TYR A 97 0.86 -5.56 -11.21
C TYR A 97 2.24 -5.99 -11.72
N GLU A 98 2.59 -5.66 -12.95
CA GLU A 98 3.93 -5.95 -13.48
C GLU A 98 5.03 -5.22 -12.70
N SER A 99 4.76 -4.01 -12.23
CA SER A 99 5.70 -3.25 -11.39
C SER A 99 5.90 -3.91 -10.03
N ILE A 100 4.83 -4.48 -9.44
CA ILE A 100 4.92 -5.27 -8.20
C ILE A 100 5.76 -6.54 -8.44
N LEU A 101 5.52 -7.26 -9.54
CA LEU A 101 6.28 -8.47 -9.88
C LEU A 101 7.76 -8.19 -10.11
N ALA A 102 8.09 -7.11 -10.82
CA ALA A 102 9.48 -6.68 -11.03
C ALA A 102 10.18 -6.35 -9.69
N TRP A 103 9.46 -5.68 -8.78
CA TRP A 103 9.99 -5.40 -7.45
C TRP A 103 10.29 -6.68 -6.66
N LEU A 104 9.38 -7.67 -6.73
CA LEU A 104 9.54 -8.97 -6.05
C LEU A 104 10.69 -9.82 -6.62
N ASP A 105 11.02 -9.68 -7.90
CA ASP A 105 12.17 -10.36 -8.53
C ASP A 105 13.50 -9.85 -7.95
N ASP A 106 13.61 -8.53 -7.75
CA ASP A 106 14.78 -7.88 -7.16
C ASP A 106 14.84 -8.02 -5.62
N HIS A 107 13.68 -8.19 -4.97
CA HIS A 107 13.53 -8.21 -3.52
C HIS A 107 12.79 -9.46 -3.04
N PRO A 108 13.49 -10.61 -2.91
CA PRO A 108 12.87 -11.83 -2.44
C PRO A 108 12.35 -11.67 -1.00
N VAL A 109 11.05 -11.90 -0.83
CA VAL A 109 10.35 -11.90 0.46
C VAL A 109 9.68 -13.26 0.71
N GLU A 110 9.52 -13.62 1.98
CA GLU A 110 8.87 -14.86 2.41
C GLU A 110 7.34 -14.82 2.18
N SER A 111 6.73 -13.64 2.32
CA SER A 111 5.30 -13.45 2.01
C SER A 111 4.97 -11.98 1.73
N TYR A 112 3.88 -11.74 1.00
CA TYR A 112 3.40 -10.39 0.73
C TYR A 112 1.88 -10.31 0.62
N ARG A 113 1.37 -9.08 0.74
CA ARG A 113 -0.02 -8.71 0.44
C ARG A 113 -0.07 -7.43 -0.37
N ILE A 114 -1.14 -7.27 -1.14
CA ILE A 114 -1.44 -6.07 -1.92
C ILE A 114 -2.75 -5.50 -1.39
N VAL A 115 -2.85 -4.19 -1.16
CA VAL A 115 -4.11 -3.52 -0.83
C VAL A 115 -4.40 -2.48 -1.91
N ASP A 116 -5.51 -2.68 -2.61
CA ASP A 116 -5.97 -1.84 -3.72
C ASP A 116 -7.51 -1.91 -3.78
N ASP A 117 -8.16 -0.89 -4.32
CA ASP A 117 -9.61 -0.84 -4.53
C ASP A 117 -10.04 -1.27 -5.94
N ASP A 118 -9.10 -1.41 -6.88
CA ASP A 118 -9.37 -1.76 -8.27
C ASP A 118 -8.75 -3.11 -8.67
N ALA A 119 -9.58 -4.16 -8.67
CA ALA A 119 -9.16 -5.49 -9.11
C ALA A 119 -8.76 -5.57 -10.59
N SER A 120 -9.14 -4.59 -11.43
CA SER A 120 -8.84 -4.60 -12.87
C SER A 120 -7.38 -4.24 -13.19
N GLU A 121 -6.66 -3.68 -12.23
CA GLU A 121 -5.22 -3.37 -12.30
C GLU A 121 -4.32 -4.62 -12.13
N PHE A 122 -4.92 -5.78 -11.88
CA PHE A 122 -4.24 -7.04 -11.59
C PHE A 122 -4.57 -8.14 -12.60
N ALA A 123 -3.77 -9.22 -12.57
CA ALA A 123 -3.95 -10.36 -13.46
C ALA A 123 -5.35 -10.99 -13.32
N SER A 124 -5.77 -11.71 -14.36
CA SER A 124 -6.94 -12.57 -14.36
C SER A 124 -6.51 -14.04 -14.48
N PRO A 125 -6.81 -14.91 -13.51
CA PRO A 125 -7.56 -14.64 -12.27
C PRO A 125 -6.82 -13.71 -11.31
N THR A 126 -7.58 -13.00 -10.47
CA THR A 126 -7.05 -12.07 -9.47
C THR A 126 -6.05 -12.76 -8.54
N PRO A 127 -4.89 -12.16 -8.27
CA PRO A 127 -3.88 -12.73 -7.37
C PRO A 127 -4.46 -12.98 -5.98
N PRO A 128 -4.20 -14.13 -5.34
CA PRO A 128 -4.68 -14.42 -3.99
C PRO A 128 -4.07 -13.51 -2.92
N GLU A 129 -2.98 -12.79 -3.23
CA GLU A 129 -2.34 -11.82 -2.36
C GLU A 129 -3.08 -10.47 -2.32
N LEU A 130 -4.03 -10.24 -3.24
CA LEU A 130 -4.82 -9.02 -3.26
C LEU A 130 -5.88 -9.02 -2.16
N VAL A 131 -5.77 -8.04 -1.27
CA VAL A 131 -6.82 -7.62 -0.34
C VAL A 131 -7.59 -6.48 -1.02
N LEU A 132 -8.60 -6.86 -1.80
CA LEU A 132 -9.48 -5.90 -2.47
C LEU A 132 -10.33 -5.16 -1.43
N CYS A 133 -10.35 -3.84 -1.50
CA CYS A 133 -11.13 -2.98 -0.61
C CYS A 133 -12.21 -2.18 -1.35
N ASP A 134 -13.16 -1.63 -0.58
CA ASP A 134 -14.14 -0.69 -1.13
C ASP A 134 -13.51 0.71 -1.18
N PRO A 135 -13.57 1.40 -2.34
CA PRO A 135 -12.90 2.69 -2.55
C PRO A 135 -13.35 3.82 -1.61
N SER A 136 -14.53 3.70 -1.00
CA SER A 136 -15.06 4.71 -0.07
C SER A 136 -14.61 4.48 1.38
N THR A 137 -14.10 3.29 1.70
CA THR A 137 -13.76 2.89 3.06
C THR A 137 -12.32 2.41 3.25
N GLY A 138 -11.66 1.89 2.21
CA GLY A 138 -10.26 1.48 2.21
C GLY A 138 -9.81 0.80 3.50
N LEU A 139 -8.71 1.28 4.10
CA LEU A 139 -8.19 0.78 5.36
C LEU A 139 -9.07 1.02 6.59
N SER A 140 -10.04 1.93 6.53
CA SER A 140 -11.00 2.10 7.63
C SER A 140 -11.97 0.93 7.74
N SER A 141 -12.06 0.08 6.70
CA SER A 141 -12.89 -1.12 6.72
C SER A 141 -12.39 -2.17 7.71
N PRO A 142 -13.21 -2.62 8.68
CA PRO A 142 -12.84 -3.69 9.61
C PRO A 142 -12.46 -5.00 8.90
N ALA A 143 -13.07 -5.28 7.75
CA ALA A 143 -12.78 -6.50 6.97
C ALA A 143 -11.37 -6.46 6.36
N VAL A 144 -10.96 -5.30 5.81
CA VAL A 144 -9.60 -5.09 5.29
C VAL A 144 -8.58 -5.24 6.42
N GLN A 145 -8.82 -4.58 7.55
CA GLN A 145 -7.93 -4.71 8.72
C GLN A 145 -7.85 -6.15 9.24
N GLN A 146 -8.96 -6.89 9.24
CA GLN A 146 -8.98 -8.28 9.66
C GLN A 146 -8.18 -9.18 8.70
N ALA A 147 -8.32 -8.98 7.38
CA ALA A 147 -7.54 -9.71 6.38
C ALA A 147 -6.04 -9.44 6.53
N LEU A 148 -5.66 -8.18 6.78
CA LEU A 148 -4.27 -7.82 7.06
C LEU A 148 -3.77 -8.44 8.36
N ARG A 149 -4.52 -8.36 9.47
CA ARG A 149 -4.13 -9.00 10.74
C ARG A 149 -3.94 -10.51 10.59
N ALA A 150 -4.81 -11.19 9.87
CA ALA A 150 -4.69 -12.63 9.63
C ALA A 150 -3.38 -13.03 8.93
N TRP A 151 -2.86 -12.17 8.06
CA TRP A 151 -1.55 -12.36 7.43
C TRP A 151 -0.39 -11.86 8.31
N LEU A 152 -0.58 -10.77 9.04
CA LEU A 152 0.44 -10.20 9.91
C LEU A 152 0.77 -11.11 11.10
N ASP A 153 -0.24 -11.84 11.59
CA ASP A 153 -0.16 -12.77 12.73
C ASP A 153 0.15 -14.22 12.33
N SER A 154 0.34 -14.51 11.03
CA SER A 154 0.64 -15.86 10.51
C SER A 154 2.10 -16.27 10.67
#